data_AF-A0A6P0YN88-F1
#
_entry.id   AF-A0A6P0YN88-F1
#
_cell.length_a   1.000
_cell.length_b   1.000
_cell.length_c   1.000
_cell.angle_alpha   90.00
_cell.angle_beta   90.00
_cell.angle_gamma   90.00
#
_symmetry.space_group_name_H-M   'P 1'
#
loop_
_entity.id
_entity.type
_entity.pdbx_description
1 polymer ?
#
loop_
_entity_poly.entity_id
_entity_poly.type
_entity_poly.pdbx_seq_one_letter_code
_entity_poly.pdbx_strand_id
1 'polypeptide(L)'
;MENFSSYQGFYVGSSGFFTAKSMIPQDRAIILGYLASPPGLWKTAYKLTGFIHPRWLKSLQDLSPQLIHAHFGLDGVLALPLAKKLNIPLIVTFHGYYATTEITLNQSQSFYAQTWDFVKNRGQFFR
;
A
#
# COMPACT_ATOMS: atom_id res chain seq x y z
N MET A 1 -3.39 -12.42 -33.88
CA MET A 1 -3.30 -13.20 -32.63
C MET A 1 -2.86 -12.24 -31.54
N GLU A 2 -3.71 -11.97 -30.56
CA GLU A 2 -3.37 -11.09 -29.44
C GLU A 2 -2.41 -11.84 -28.50
N ASN A 3 -1.21 -11.31 -28.31
CA ASN A 3 -0.19 -11.88 -27.44
C ASN A 3 -0.33 -11.29 -26.04
N PHE A 4 -1.23 -11.85 -25.22
CA PHE A 4 -1.42 -11.39 -23.85
C PHE A 4 -0.31 -11.92 -22.94
N SER A 5 0.32 -11.01 -22.20
CA SER A 5 1.28 -11.37 -21.14
C SER A 5 0.53 -11.75 -19.86
N SER A 6 0.89 -12.88 -19.25
CA SER A 6 0.36 -13.30 -17.94
C SER A 6 1.21 -12.71 -16.81
N TYR A 7 0.57 -12.14 -15.80
CA TYR A 7 1.24 -11.63 -14.60
C TYR A 7 0.91 -12.48 -13.37
N GLN A 8 1.92 -12.69 -12.52
CA GLN A 8 1.76 -13.35 -11.23
C GLN A 8 1.67 -12.31 -10.11
N GLY A 9 0.54 -12.28 -9.39
CA GLY A 9 0.36 -11.38 -8.25
C GLY A 9 1.14 -11.82 -7.01
N PHE A 10 1.71 -10.83 -6.31
CA PHE A 10 2.29 -10.93 -4.97
C PHE A 10 1.63 -9.91 -4.04
N TYR A 11 1.35 -10.32 -2.80
CA TYR A 11 0.75 -9.48 -1.78
C TYR A 11 1.84 -8.77 -0.98
N VAL A 12 1.81 -7.44 -0.98
CA VAL A 12 2.81 -6.60 -0.32
C VAL A 12 2.12 -5.73 0.73
N GLY A 13 2.69 -5.67 1.93
CA GLY A 13 2.07 -4.92 3.03
C GLY A 13 3.05 -4.53 4.14
N SER A 14 2.70 -3.47 4.88
CA SER A 14 3.48 -3.07 6.06
C SER A 14 3.19 -3.97 7.27
N SER A 15 1.96 -4.50 7.36
CA SER A 15 1.48 -5.35 8.44
C SER A 15 0.81 -6.60 7.89
N GLY A 16 1.11 -7.74 8.50
CA GLY A 16 0.34 -8.96 8.27
C GLY A 16 -0.78 -9.07 9.29
N PHE A 17 -1.89 -9.68 8.88
CA PHE A 17 -3.01 -9.99 9.76
C PHE A 17 -2.94 -11.45 10.17
N PHE A 18 -2.82 -11.72 11.47
CA PHE A 18 -2.71 -13.09 11.97
C PHE A 18 -3.97 -13.91 11.65
N THR A 19 -5.16 -13.30 11.77
CA THR A 19 -6.46 -13.92 11.50
C THR A 19 -6.71 -14.18 10.02
N ALA A 20 -6.19 -13.33 9.12
CA ALA A 20 -6.32 -13.50 7.68
C ALA A 20 -5.10 -14.19 7.04
N LYS A 21 -4.16 -14.70 7.85
CA LYS A 21 -2.92 -15.32 7.37
C LYS A 21 -3.21 -16.52 6.47
N SER A 22 -4.23 -17.32 6.79
CA SER A 22 -4.65 -18.46 5.97
C SER A 22 -5.27 -18.06 4.63
N MET A 23 -5.77 -16.82 4.51
CA MET A 23 -6.42 -16.32 3.28
C MET A 23 -5.41 -15.78 2.26
N ILE A 24 -4.14 -15.61 2.64
CA ILE A 24 -3.09 -15.08 1.77
C ILE A 24 -2.09 -16.21 1.48
N PRO A 25 -1.75 -16.46 0.20
CA PRO A 25 -0.68 -17.39 -0.16
C PRO A 25 0.65 -16.93 0.46
N GLN A 26 1.16 -17.70 1.42
CA GLN A 26 2.33 -17.30 2.22
C GLN A 26 3.62 -17.24 1.40
N ASP A 27 3.70 -18.08 0.36
CA ASP A 27 4.75 -18.09 -0.66
C ASP A 27 4.76 -16.82 -1.53
N ARG A 28 3.64 -16.09 -1.57
CA ARG A 28 3.46 -14.87 -2.36
C ARG A 28 3.17 -13.64 -1.50
N ALA A 29 3.56 -13.65 -0.23
CA ALA A 29 3.35 -12.53 0.70
C ALA A 29 4.68 -11.93 1.17
N ILE A 30 4.92 -10.65 0.86
CA ILE A 30 6.12 -9.90 1.27
C ILE A 30 5.70 -8.78 2.24
N ILE A 31 5.86 -9.06 3.54
CA ILE A 31 5.35 -8.19 4.61
C ILE A 31 6.51 -7.57 5.41
N LEU A 32 6.55 -6.24 5.51
CA LEU A 32 7.60 -5.51 6.25
C LEU A 32 7.74 -6.00 7.70
N GLY A 33 6.63 -6.16 8.40
CA GLY A 33 6.61 -6.60 9.81
C GLY A 33 7.16 -8.02 10.04
N TYR A 34 7.37 -8.82 9.00
CA TYR A 34 8.02 -10.13 9.10
C TYR A 34 9.53 -10.07 8.80
N LEU A 35 9.99 -8.99 8.17
CA LEU A 35 11.37 -8.81 7.69
C LEU A 35 12.21 -7.87 8.57
N ALA A 36 11.54 -7.04 9.39
CA ALA A 36 12.18 -6.00 10.20
C ALA A 36 11.66 -6.01 11.64
N SER A 37 12.58 -5.86 12.60
CA SER A 37 12.31 -5.78 14.03
C SER A 37 12.79 -4.43 14.59
N PRO A 38 12.07 -3.79 15.53
CA PRO A 38 10.72 -4.16 15.97
C PRO A 38 9.66 -3.77 14.92
N PRO A 39 8.68 -4.64 14.63
CA PRO A 39 7.76 -4.44 13.50
C PRO A 39 6.91 -3.18 13.63
N GLY A 40 6.48 -2.82 14.85
CA GLY A 40 5.69 -1.62 15.10
C GLY A 40 6.41 -0.32 14.72
N LEU A 41 7.70 -0.23 15.02
CA LEU A 41 8.53 0.92 14.69
C LEU A 41 8.62 1.11 13.19
N TRP A 42 8.98 0.05 12.46
CA TRP A 42 9.17 0.13 11.00
C TRP A 42 7.88 0.38 10.24
N LYS A 43 6.76 -0.18 10.70
CA LYS A 43 5.43 0.14 10.17
C LYS A 43 5.12 1.62 10.30
N THR A 44 5.33 2.17 11.50
CA THR A 44 5.05 3.56 11.81
C THR A 44 5.96 4.48 11.00
N ALA A 45 7.26 4.20 10.98
CA ALA A 45 8.23 4.92 10.16
C ALA A 45 7.81 4.95 8.69
N TYR A 46 7.50 3.79 8.09
CA TYR A 46 7.07 3.72 6.69
C TYR A 46 5.80 4.54 6.44
N LYS A 47 4.77 4.38 7.27
CA LYS A 47 3.49 5.07 7.09
C LYS A 47 3.60 6.59 7.23
N LEU A 48 4.45 7.07 8.14
CA LEU A 48 4.66 8.50 8.36
C LEU A 48 5.55 9.12 7.29
N THR A 49 6.74 8.55 7.08
CA THR A 49 7.80 9.19 6.29
C THR A 49 7.94 8.63 4.88
N GLY A 50 7.33 7.48 4.59
CA GLY A 50 7.60 6.71 3.38
C GLY A 50 8.97 6.03 3.40
N PHE A 51 9.67 5.99 4.53
CA PHE A 51 10.98 5.34 4.63
C PHE A 51 10.88 3.83 4.40
N ILE A 52 11.48 3.36 3.32
CA ILE A 52 11.45 1.95 2.93
C ILE A 52 12.61 1.22 3.61
N HIS A 53 12.29 0.24 4.44
CA HIS A 53 13.31 -0.57 5.10
C HIS A 53 14.15 -1.36 4.06
N PRO A 54 15.50 -1.37 4.15
CA PRO A 54 16.37 -1.95 3.11
C PRO A 54 16.09 -3.43 2.80
N ARG A 55 15.84 -4.26 3.82
CA ARG A 55 15.53 -5.68 3.60
C ARG A 55 14.21 -5.87 2.84
N TRP A 56 13.23 -5.01 3.12
CA TRP A 56 11.93 -5.08 2.45
C TRP A 56 12.06 -4.62 0.99
N LEU A 57 12.78 -3.52 0.76
CA LEU A 57 13.10 -3.08 -0.61
C LEU A 57 13.83 -4.16 -1.40
N LYS A 58 14.85 -4.79 -0.81
CA LYS A 58 15.62 -5.85 -1.45
C LYS A 58 14.71 -7.02 -1.86
N SER A 59 13.86 -7.52 -0.96
CA SER A 59 12.91 -8.59 -1.30
C SER A 59 11.96 -8.21 -2.44
N LEU A 60 11.56 -6.94 -2.54
CA LEU A 60 10.74 -6.45 -3.64
C LEU A 60 11.54 -6.30 -4.94
N GLN A 61 12.82 -5.94 -4.88
CA GLN A 61 13.71 -5.88 -6.05
C GLN A 61 14.03 -7.28 -6.58
N ASP A 62 14.28 -8.24 -5.70
CA ASP A 62 14.55 -9.65 -6.05
C ASP A 62 13.35 -10.28 -6.80
N LEU A 63 12.12 -9.81 -6.52
CA LEU A 63 10.90 -10.20 -7.25
C LEU A 63 10.85 -9.65 -8.69
N SER A 64 11.58 -8.59 -9.01
CA SER A 64 11.54 -7.89 -10.31
C SER A 64 10.12 -7.52 -10.79
N PRO A 65 9.29 -6.89 -9.94
CA PRO A 65 7.91 -6.55 -10.27
C PRO A 65 7.84 -5.58 -11.45
N GLN A 66 6.80 -5.72 -12.27
CA GLN A 66 6.58 -4.86 -13.43
C GLN A 66 5.58 -3.73 -13.16
N LEU A 67 4.75 -3.86 -12.11
CA LEU A 67 3.78 -2.86 -11.68
C LEU A 67 3.39 -3.09 -10.22
N ILE A 68 2.79 -2.07 -9.62
CA ILE A 68 2.06 -2.16 -8.35
C ILE A 68 0.59 -1.91 -8.64
N HIS A 69 -0.28 -2.74 -8.08
CA HIS A 69 -1.73 -2.54 -8.13
C HIS A 69 -2.28 -2.36 -6.71
N ALA A 70 -2.88 -1.21 -6.44
CA ALA A 70 -3.56 -0.91 -5.20
C ALA A 70 -5.09 -0.94 -5.40
N HIS A 71 -5.82 -1.52 -4.46
CA HIS A 71 -7.27 -1.72 -4.56
C HIS A 71 -8.09 -0.56 -3.97
N PHE A 72 -7.43 0.34 -3.22
CA PHE A 72 -8.07 1.51 -2.62
C PHE A 72 -7.16 2.74 -2.75
N GLY A 73 -7.76 3.93 -2.72
CA GLY A 73 -7.04 5.19 -2.81
C GLY A 73 -5.95 5.37 -1.75
N LEU A 74 -6.27 5.03 -0.50
CA LEU A 74 -5.31 5.09 0.61
C LEU A 74 -4.14 4.12 0.42
N ASP A 75 -4.41 2.92 -0.11
CA ASP A 75 -3.36 1.96 -0.44
C ASP A 75 -2.46 2.48 -1.56
N GLY A 76 -3.02 3.18 -2.55
CA GLY A 76 -2.25 3.86 -3.60
C GLY A 76 -1.28 4.89 -3.03
N VAL A 77 -1.72 5.69 -2.06
CA VAL A 77 -0.87 6.67 -1.36
C VAL A 77 0.23 5.99 -0.57
N LEU A 78 -0.09 4.89 0.11
CA LEU A 78 0.88 4.10 0.85
C LEU A 78 1.85 3.35 -0.08
N ALA A 79 1.47 3.00 -1.31
CA ALA A 79 2.32 2.33 -2.29
C ALA A 79 3.24 3.29 -3.05
N LEU A 80 2.93 4.58 -3.09
CA LEU A 80 3.65 5.57 -3.88
C LEU A 80 5.17 5.62 -3.61
N PRO A 81 5.67 5.56 -2.37
CA PRO A 81 7.11 5.51 -2.12
C PRO A 81 7.78 4.29 -2.77
N LEU A 82 7.14 3.11 -2.70
CA LEU A 82 7.65 1.90 -3.33
C LEU A 82 7.67 2.01 -4.84
N ALA A 83 6.58 2.49 -5.46
CA ALA A 83 6.52 2.67 -6.91
C ALA A 83 7.63 3.59 -7.42
N LYS A 84 7.86 4.72 -6.73
CA LYS A 84 8.96 5.64 -7.03
C LYS A 84 10.33 5.01 -6.85
N LYS A 85 10.52 4.22 -5.78
CA LYS A 85 11.83 3.61 -5.47
C LYS A 85 12.18 2.44 -6.40
N LEU A 86 11.18 1.66 -6.79
CA LEU A 86 11.32 0.54 -7.75
C LEU A 86 11.29 1.03 -9.20
N ASN A 87 10.85 2.26 -9.44
CA ASN A 87 10.69 2.86 -10.77
C ASN A 87 9.75 2.05 -11.67
N ILE A 88 8.57 1.72 -11.14
CA ILE A 88 7.53 0.94 -11.85
C ILE A 88 6.16 1.62 -11.78
N PRO A 89 5.26 1.35 -12.74
CA PRO A 89 3.89 1.88 -12.74
C PRO A 89 3.12 1.51 -11.46
N LEU A 90 2.32 2.46 -10.98
CA LEU A 90 1.32 2.26 -9.92
C LEU A 90 -0.08 2.45 -10.50
N ILE A 91 -0.88 1.38 -10.46
CA ILE A 91 -2.30 1.38 -10.84
C ILE A 91 -3.12 1.37 -9.55
N VAL A 92 -4.11 2.25 -9.46
CA VAL A 92 -5.03 2.29 -8.31
C VAL A 92 -6.44 2.08 -8.82
N THR A 93 -7.09 1.02 -8.34
CA THR A 93 -8.53 0.82 -8.52
C THR A 93 -9.26 1.46 -7.34
N PHE A 94 -10.40 2.08 -7.61
CA PHE A 94 -11.26 2.64 -6.59
C PHE A 94 -12.56 1.84 -6.56
N HIS A 95 -12.78 1.10 -5.46
CA HIS A 95 -14.04 0.39 -5.24
C HIS A 95 -15.08 1.31 -4.58
N GLY A 96 -16.36 1.14 -4.95
CA GLY A 96 -17.49 2.02 -4.62
C GLY A 96 -17.86 2.19 -3.14
N TYR A 97 -17.03 1.74 -2.19
CA TYR A 97 -17.15 2.09 -0.77
C TYR A 97 -17.11 3.62 -0.54
N TYR A 98 -16.56 4.37 -1.50
CA TYR A 98 -16.60 5.85 -1.54
C TYR A 98 -17.89 6.45 -2.13
N ALA A 99 -18.83 5.64 -2.64
CA ALA A 99 -20.02 6.13 -3.36
C ALA A 99 -21.28 6.27 -2.48
N THR A 100 -21.31 5.68 -1.29
CA THR A 100 -22.51 5.62 -0.42
C THR A 100 -22.47 6.55 0.79
N THR A 101 -21.41 7.33 1.00
CA THR A 101 -21.48 8.48 1.90
C THR A 101 -22.17 9.61 1.15
N GLU A 102 -23.38 9.99 1.56
CA GLU A 102 -23.96 11.27 1.18
C GLU A 102 -22.90 12.36 1.40
N ILE A 103 -22.41 12.95 0.33
CA ILE A 103 -21.65 14.19 0.39
C ILE A 103 -22.68 15.25 0.78
N THR A 104 -23.01 15.34 2.06
CA THR A 104 -23.61 16.55 2.60
C THR A 104 -22.62 17.67 2.24
N LEU A 105 -23.07 18.69 1.50
CA LEU A 105 -22.26 19.80 0.98
C LEU A 105 -21.53 20.64 2.05
N ASN A 106 -21.52 20.18 3.31
CA ASN A 106 -20.74 20.70 4.42
C ASN A 106 -19.45 19.89 4.71
N GLN A 107 -19.20 18.79 3.99
CA GLN A 107 -17.95 18.02 4.03
C GLN A 107 -17.31 17.93 2.64
N SER A 108 -17.09 19.07 1.99
CA SER A 108 -16.28 19.17 0.78
C SER A 108 -14.79 18.96 1.07
N GLN A 109 -14.42 17.90 1.79
CA GLN A 109 -13.07 17.39 1.71
C GLN A 109 -12.99 16.50 0.48
N SER A 110 -12.65 17.13 -0.65
CA SER A 110 -12.17 16.47 -1.87
C SER A 110 -11.29 15.27 -1.49
N PHE A 111 -11.32 14.17 -2.24
CA PHE A 111 -10.40 13.04 -2.02
C PHE A 111 -8.94 13.52 -1.90
N TYR A 112 -8.58 14.59 -2.61
CA TYR A 112 -7.32 15.31 -2.40
C TYR A 112 -7.19 15.88 -0.99
N ALA A 113 -8.20 16.56 -0.45
CA ALA A 113 -8.22 17.03 0.94
C ALA A 113 -8.14 15.88 1.96
N GLN A 114 -8.79 14.74 1.76
CA GLN A 114 -8.63 13.56 2.65
C GLN A 114 -7.23 12.94 2.53
N THR A 115 -6.67 12.93 1.31
CA THR A 115 -5.31 12.45 1.05
C THR A 115 -4.27 13.41 1.61
N TRP A 116 -4.51 14.72 1.49
CA TRP A 116 -3.69 15.79 2.06
C TRP A 116 -3.83 15.85 3.57
N ASP A 117 -5.01 15.62 4.12
CA ASP A 117 -5.25 15.52 5.57
C ASP A 117 -4.62 14.24 6.09
N PHE A 118 -4.68 13.12 5.37
CA PHE A 118 -3.90 11.93 5.71
C PHE A 118 -2.41 12.26 5.67
N VAL A 119 -1.89 12.88 4.60
CA VAL A 119 -0.46 13.24 4.48
C VAL A 119 -0.02 14.23 5.57
N LYS A 120 -0.82 15.26 5.88
CA LYS A 120 -0.55 16.30 6.88
C LYS A 120 -0.73 15.79 8.31
N ASN A 121 -1.77 14.98 8.54
CA ASN A 121 -2.16 14.46 9.85
C ASN A 121 -1.76 12.98 10.01
N ARG A 122 -0.80 12.49 9.23
CA ARG A 122 -0.31 11.10 9.20
C ARG A 122 0.01 10.57 10.60
N GLY A 123 0.49 11.43 11.50
CA GLY A 123 0.78 11.10 12.91
C GLY A 123 -0.43 10.81 13.79
N GLN A 124 -1.61 11.32 13.45
CA GLN A 124 -2.81 11.24 14.29
C GLN A 124 -3.66 9.97 14.03
N PHE A 125 -3.52 9.36 12.84
CA PHE A 125 -4.27 8.16 12.44
C PHE A 125 -3.64 6.84 12.89
N PHE A 126 -2.53 6.86 13.64
CA PHE A 126 -1.84 5.67 14.16
C PHE A 126 -1.82 5.58 15.69
N ARG A 127 -2.79 6.22 16.37
CA ARG A 127 -3.07 5.98 17.79
C ARG A 127 -3.87 4.70 17.97
#